data_AF-A0A530AIC8-F1
#
_entry.id   AF-A0A530AIC8-F1
#
_cell.length_a   1.000
_cell.length_b   1.000
_cell.length_c   1.000
_cell.angle_alpha   90.00
_cell.angle_beta   90.00
_cell.angle_gamma   90.00
#
_symmetry.space_group_name_H-M   'P 1'
#
loop_
_entity.id
_entity.type
_entity.pdbx_description
1 polymer ?
#
loop_
_entity_poly.entity_id
_entity_poly.type
_entity_poly.pdbx_seq_one_letter_code
_entity_poly.pdbx_strand_id
1 'polypeptide(L)'
;MSSHDPHLRTPSGKPRLRSFGIALDGTPGRFNAITDVPGVSVGYTTLISGDGPLRVGNGPVRTGVTAILPRPVQELATPVFAGVFSQNGNGELTGTHIIEETGAFNFPVTITNTHSCGVTRDATLRWMHKVLPAALDTGWGLP
;
A
#
# COMPACT_ATOMS: atom_id res chain seq x y z
N MET A 1 -1.02 -25.39 20.81
CA MET A 1 -0.79 -24.60 19.58
C MET A 1 -1.92 -23.58 19.50
N SER A 2 -1.65 -22.30 19.82
CA SER A 2 -2.69 -21.27 19.82
C SER A 2 -3.20 -21.06 18.40
N SER A 3 -4.43 -21.46 18.12
CA SER A 3 -5.06 -21.40 16.79
C SER A 3 -5.33 -19.95 16.41
N HIS A 4 -4.33 -19.29 15.81
CA HIS A 4 -4.56 -18.00 15.18
C HIS A 4 -5.39 -18.24 13.92
N ASP A 5 -6.71 -18.07 14.02
CA ASP A 5 -7.60 -18.03 12.87
C ASP A 5 -7.52 -16.63 12.23
N PRO A 6 -6.94 -16.48 11.02
CA PRO A 6 -6.82 -15.19 10.35
C PRO A 6 -8.17 -14.64 9.88
N HIS A 7 -9.24 -15.45 9.85
CA HIS A 7 -10.58 -14.97 9.54
C HIS A 7 -11.18 -14.20 10.73
N LEU A 8 -10.81 -14.57 11.95
CA LEU A 8 -11.36 -14.00 13.18
C LEU A 8 -10.46 -12.93 13.79
N ARG A 9 -9.14 -12.99 13.59
CA ARG A 9 -8.18 -12.06 14.21
C ARG A 9 -7.19 -11.48 13.21
N THR A 10 -6.75 -10.25 13.44
CA THR A 10 -5.62 -9.63 12.73
C THR A 10 -4.31 -10.28 13.17
N PRO A 11 -3.19 -10.09 12.43
CA PRO A 11 -1.85 -10.52 12.88
C PRO A 11 -1.44 -9.96 14.25
N SER A 12 -1.98 -8.82 14.64
CA SER A 12 -1.79 -8.20 15.97
C SER A 12 -2.79 -8.69 17.03
N GLY A 13 -3.58 -9.73 16.74
CA GLY A 13 -4.52 -10.36 17.66
C GLY A 13 -5.86 -9.63 17.84
N LYS A 14 -6.08 -8.50 17.16
CA LYS A 14 -7.32 -7.73 17.26
C LYS A 14 -8.47 -8.46 16.54
N PRO A 15 -9.72 -8.35 17.03
CA PRO A 15 -10.86 -8.96 16.36
C PRO A 15 -11.10 -8.39 14.96
N ARG A 16 -11.47 -9.25 14.02
CA ARG A 16 -11.98 -8.87 12.68
C ARG A 16 -13.51 -8.91 12.67
N LEU A 17 -14.13 -8.36 11.63
CA LEU A 17 -15.60 -8.30 11.51
C LEU A 17 -16.28 -9.67 11.73
N ARG A 18 -15.74 -10.74 11.13
CA ARG A 18 -16.29 -12.11 11.26
C ARG A 18 -16.24 -12.67 12.68
N SER A 19 -15.38 -12.16 13.56
CA SER A 19 -15.37 -12.56 14.99
C SER A 19 -16.60 -12.12 15.76
N PHE A 20 -17.37 -11.17 15.22
CA PHE A 20 -18.64 -10.71 15.78
C PHE A 20 -19.86 -11.45 15.20
N GLY A 21 -19.65 -12.52 14.42
CA GLY A 21 -20.75 -13.30 13.83
C GLY A 21 -21.46 -12.62 12.65
N ILE A 22 -20.89 -11.53 12.11
CA ILE A 22 -21.47 -10.80 10.99
C ILE A 22 -21.24 -11.60 9.69
N ALA A 23 -22.35 -11.98 9.05
CA ALA A 23 -22.34 -12.65 7.77
C ALA A 23 -21.93 -11.70 6.64
N LEU A 24 -21.06 -12.17 5.77
CA LEU A 24 -20.62 -11.49 4.55
C LEU A 24 -20.72 -12.48 3.40
N ASP A 25 -21.08 -11.99 2.23
CA ASP A 25 -21.12 -12.78 1.00
C ASP A 25 -19.74 -13.31 0.62
N GLY A 26 -19.73 -14.43 -0.10
CA GLY A 26 -18.53 -15.05 -0.64
C GLY A 26 -17.66 -15.81 0.39
N THR A 27 -16.67 -16.53 -0.15
CA THR A 27 -15.69 -17.29 0.64
C THR A 27 -14.33 -16.59 0.55
N PRO A 28 -13.76 -16.09 1.66
CA PRO A 28 -12.47 -15.44 1.63
C PRO A 28 -11.33 -16.44 1.40
N GLY A 29 -10.19 -15.95 0.93
CA GLY A 29 -8.94 -16.71 0.91
C GLY A 29 -8.43 -17.04 2.32
N ARG A 30 -7.34 -17.81 2.39
CA ARG A 30 -6.79 -18.37 3.64
C ARG A 30 -6.51 -17.32 4.70
N PHE A 31 -6.01 -16.15 4.32
CA PHE A 31 -5.67 -15.06 5.22
C PHE A 31 -6.80 -14.02 5.32
N ASN A 32 -7.82 -14.15 4.46
CA ASN A 32 -8.86 -13.16 4.27
C ASN A 32 -8.22 -11.77 4.08
N ALA A 33 -7.22 -11.66 3.21
CA ALA A 33 -6.42 -10.46 3.01
C ALA A 33 -5.94 -10.35 1.55
N ILE A 34 -5.50 -9.16 1.12
CA ILE A 34 -5.01 -8.95 -0.25
C ILE A 34 -3.80 -9.85 -0.59
N THR A 35 -3.03 -10.25 0.43
CA THR A 35 -1.88 -11.18 0.30
C THR A 35 -2.28 -12.63 0.03
N ASP A 36 -3.58 -12.95 -0.02
CA ASP A 36 -4.05 -14.22 -0.58
C ASP A 36 -3.79 -14.31 -2.10
N VAL A 37 -3.57 -13.16 -2.77
CA VAL A 37 -3.09 -13.13 -4.16
C VAL A 37 -1.59 -13.44 -4.18
N PRO A 38 -1.15 -14.52 -4.87
CA PRO A 38 0.26 -14.92 -4.90
C PRO A 38 1.18 -13.81 -5.41
N GLY A 39 2.31 -13.60 -4.74
CA GLY A 39 3.31 -12.58 -5.09
C GLY A 39 3.00 -11.18 -4.56
N VAL A 40 1.77 -10.92 -4.12
CA VAL A 40 1.41 -9.64 -3.47
C VAL A 40 1.92 -9.63 -2.03
N SER A 41 2.58 -8.54 -1.66
CA SER A 41 3.01 -8.32 -0.27
C SER A 41 2.68 -6.90 0.19
N VAL A 42 2.54 -6.75 1.51
CA VAL A 42 2.19 -5.47 2.14
C VAL A 42 3.16 -5.19 3.27
N GLY A 43 3.70 -3.97 3.30
CA GLY A 43 4.48 -3.44 4.41
C GLY A 43 3.89 -2.10 4.87
N TYR A 44 4.11 -1.74 6.13
CA TYR A 44 3.64 -0.47 6.65
C TYR A 44 4.55 0.06 7.76
N THR A 45 4.55 1.37 7.88
CA THR A 45 5.18 2.10 8.99
C THR A 45 4.11 2.99 9.63
N THR A 46 3.95 2.85 10.94
CA THR A 46 3.04 3.68 11.74
C THR A 46 3.87 4.60 12.64
N LEU A 47 3.69 5.90 12.47
CA LEU A 47 4.36 6.94 13.25
C LEU A 47 3.39 7.52 14.27
N ILE A 48 3.66 7.24 15.54
CA ILE A 48 2.90 7.74 16.69
C ILE A 48 3.90 8.35 17.67
N SER A 49 3.84 9.67 17.86
CA SER A 49 4.68 10.36 18.83
C SER A 49 4.07 11.69 19.30
N GLY A 50 4.42 12.12 20.51
CA GLY A 50 3.90 13.33 21.15
C GLY A 50 2.43 13.21 21.56
N ASP A 51 2.03 14.09 22.48
CA ASP A 51 0.69 14.20 23.06
C ASP A 51 0.35 15.68 23.34
N GLY A 52 -0.92 15.97 23.65
CA GLY A 52 -1.39 17.32 23.97
C GLY A 52 -1.80 18.16 22.74
N PRO A 53 -1.90 19.50 22.89
CA PRO A 53 -2.38 20.38 21.83
C PRO A 53 -1.50 20.36 20.58
N LEU A 54 -2.13 20.46 19.40
CA LEU A 54 -1.45 20.53 18.12
C LEU A 54 -0.49 21.73 18.04
N ARG A 55 0.75 21.46 17.67
CA ARG A 55 1.74 22.44 17.21
C ARG A 55 2.16 22.07 15.79
N VAL A 56 1.79 22.91 14.82
CA VAL A 56 2.11 22.69 13.40
C VAL A 56 3.63 22.51 13.23
N GLY A 57 4.00 21.52 12.42
CA GLY A 57 5.40 21.15 12.19
C GLY A 57 6.04 20.29 13.29
N ASN A 58 5.35 20.02 14.40
CA ASN A 58 5.91 19.27 15.54
C ASN A 58 5.07 18.04 15.92
N GLY A 59 3.76 18.20 16.09
CA GLY A 59 2.88 17.08 16.48
C GLY A 59 1.68 17.51 17.32
N PRO A 60 0.94 16.57 17.91
CA PRO A 60 1.23 15.13 17.95
C PRO A 60 1.21 14.49 16.55
N VAL A 61 2.13 13.54 16.32
CA VAL A 61 2.25 12.81 15.04
C VAL A 61 1.41 11.56 15.11
N ARG A 62 0.48 11.41 14.17
CA ARG A 62 -0.35 10.20 13.97
C ARG A 62 -0.48 9.97 12.47
N THR A 63 0.56 9.41 11.85
CA THR A 63 0.63 9.22 10.39
C THR A 63 1.36 7.93 10.04
N GLY A 64 1.57 7.67 8.75
CA GLY A 64 2.29 6.49 8.30
C GLY A 64 2.35 6.39 6.78
N VAL A 65 2.92 5.28 6.34
CA VAL A 65 2.92 4.85 4.94
C VAL A 65 2.60 3.36 4.90
N THR A 66 1.75 2.95 3.97
CA THR A 66 1.57 1.55 3.58
C THR A 66 2.09 1.37 2.17
N ALA A 67 2.87 0.33 1.93
CA ALA A 67 3.34 -0.06 0.60
C ALA A 67 2.74 -1.41 0.23
N ILE A 68 2.16 -1.49 -0.96
CA ILE A 68 1.66 -2.72 -1.57
C ILE A 68 2.55 -3.02 -2.76
N LEU A 69 3.23 -4.14 -2.70
CA LEU A 69 4.04 -4.64 -3.80
C LEU A 69 3.16 -5.60 -4.61
N PRO A 70 2.83 -5.28 -5.88
CA PRO A 70 1.98 -6.13 -6.70
C PRO A 70 2.72 -7.39 -7.19
N ARG A 71 4.05 -7.43 -7.06
CA ARG A 71 4.94 -8.54 -7.41
C ARG A 71 6.08 -8.66 -6.39
N PRO A 72 6.81 -9.79 -6.35
CA PRO A 72 8.05 -9.90 -5.60
C PRO A 72 9.06 -8.81 -5.99
N VAL A 73 9.97 -8.44 -5.07
CA VAL A 73 10.91 -7.32 -5.26
C VAL A 73 11.68 -7.43 -6.57
N GLN A 74 12.09 -8.64 -6.98
CA GLN A 74 12.88 -8.90 -8.19
C GLN A 74 12.11 -8.63 -9.49
N GLU A 75 10.77 -8.57 -9.42
CA GLU A 75 9.87 -8.42 -10.56
C GLU A 75 9.08 -7.09 -10.52
N LEU A 76 9.38 -6.18 -9.58
CA LEU A 76 8.60 -4.94 -9.43
C LEU A 76 8.69 -3.99 -10.62
N ALA A 77 9.72 -4.12 -11.46
CA ALA A 77 9.85 -3.37 -12.70
C ALA A 77 8.99 -3.95 -13.84
N THR A 78 8.55 -5.20 -13.71
CA THR A 78 7.66 -5.83 -14.68
C THR A 78 6.24 -5.31 -14.50
N PRO A 79 5.63 -4.72 -15.54
CA PRO A 79 4.30 -4.15 -15.41
C PRO A 79 3.23 -5.16 -14.97
N VAL A 80 2.22 -4.64 -14.30
CA VAL A 80 0.95 -5.31 -14.02
C VAL A 80 -0.16 -4.55 -14.71
N PHE A 81 -1.10 -5.27 -15.34
CA PHE A 81 -2.29 -4.64 -15.87
C PHE A 81 -3.10 -4.00 -14.75
N ALA A 82 -3.63 -2.81 -15.00
CA ALA A 82 -4.37 -2.02 -14.03
C ALA A 82 -5.39 -1.12 -14.70
N GLY A 83 -6.32 -0.63 -13.90
CA GLY A 83 -7.28 0.40 -14.27
C GLY A 83 -7.64 1.24 -13.06
N VAL A 84 -8.11 2.45 -13.28
CA VAL A 84 -8.47 3.40 -12.22
C VAL A 84 -9.92 3.83 -12.40
N PHE A 85 -10.60 4.10 -11.29
CA PHE A 85 -11.92 4.71 -11.30
C PHE A 85 -12.00 5.76 -10.21
N SER A 86 -12.32 7.01 -10.59
CA SER A 86 -12.54 8.10 -9.65
C SER A 86 -14.03 8.28 -9.39
N GLN A 87 -14.49 7.83 -8.23
CA GLN A 87 -15.87 8.11 -7.79
C GLN A 87 -16.04 9.60 -7.45
N ASN A 88 -15.05 10.20 -6.77
CA ASN A 88 -14.97 11.62 -6.48
C ASN A 88 -13.49 12.04 -6.42
N GLY A 89 -13.12 13.05 -7.19
CA GLY A 89 -11.72 13.48 -7.35
C GLY A 89 -11.16 14.36 -6.24
N ASN A 90 -11.79 14.44 -5.07
CA ASN A 90 -11.25 15.19 -3.93
C ASN A 90 -10.17 14.38 -3.18
N GLY A 91 -9.08 14.08 -3.89
CA GLY A 91 -7.95 13.27 -3.43
C GLY A 91 -6.78 13.35 -4.40
N GLU A 92 -5.71 12.61 -4.13
CA GLU A 92 -4.51 12.57 -4.97
C GLU A 92 -4.09 11.12 -5.23
N LEU A 93 -3.71 10.82 -6.48
CA LEU A 93 -3.21 9.52 -6.91
C LEU A 93 -2.29 9.73 -8.12
N THR A 94 -0.98 9.67 -7.89
CA THR A 94 0.02 9.74 -8.96
C THR A 94 -0.04 8.47 -9.84
N GLY A 95 0.48 8.54 -11.06
CA GLY A 95 0.61 7.38 -11.94
C GLY A 95 -0.68 6.98 -12.67
N THR A 96 -1.79 7.66 -12.40
CA THR A 96 -3.06 7.41 -13.09
C THR A 96 -2.98 7.65 -14.59
N HIS A 97 -2.27 8.70 -15.02
CA HIS A 97 -2.09 8.99 -16.45
C HIS A 97 -1.40 7.86 -17.20
N ILE A 98 -0.37 7.24 -16.63
CA ILE A 98 0.30 6.11 -17.32
C ILE A 98 -0.56 4.85 -17.32
N ILE A 99 -1.37 4.64 -16.28
CA ILE A 99 -2.34 3.53 -16.23
C ILE A 99 -3.42 3.71 -17.30
N GLU A 100 -3.99 4.91 -17.45
CA GLU A 100 -5.00 5.17 -18.50
C GLU A 100 -4.41 5.06 -19.91
N GLU A 101 -3.16 5.49 -20.11
CA GLU A 101 -2.49 5.43 -21.41
C GLU A 101 -2.09 4.01 -21.82
N THR A 102 -1.55 3.22 -20.88
CA THR A 102 -0.93 1.92 -21.20
C THR A 102 -1.69 0.71 -20.68
N GLY A 103 -2.70 0.92 -19.84
CA GLY A 103 -3.43 -0.15 -19.14
C GLY A 103 -2.59 -0.86 -18.07
N ALA A 104 -1.44 -0.31 -17.65
CA ALA A 104 -0.53 -0.95 -16.74
C ALA A 104 0.27 0.03 -15.87
N PHE A 105 0.81 -0.46 -14.76
CA PHE A 105 1.85 0.23 -13.99
C PHE A 105 2.90 -0.75 -13.47
N ASN A 106 4.00 -0.21 -12.97
CA ASN A 106 5.08 -0.92 -12.29
C ASN A 106 5.42 -0.20 -10.97
N PHE A 107 6.27 -0.81 -10.16
CA PHE A 107 6.66 -0.36 -8.81
C PHE A 107 5.58 -0.52 -7.73
N PRO A 108 5.91 -0.30 -6.45
CA PRO A 108 4.94 -0.38 -5.36
C PRO A 108 3.84 0.68 -5.43
N VAL A 109 2.63 0.31 -5.01
CA VAL A 109 1.59 1.29 -4.65
C VAL A 109 1.86 1.76 -3.23
N THR A 110 1.94 3.07 -3.03
CA THR A 110 2.16 3.64 -1.69
C THR A 110 1.02 4.53 -1.26
N ILE A 111 0.53 4.31 -0.03
CA ILE A 111 -0.61 5.02 0.55
C ILE A 111 -0.13 5.78 1.78
N THR A 112 -0.40 7.10 1.83
CA THR A 112 -0.03 7.97 2.95
C THR A 112 -1.07 9.09 3.17
N ASN A 113 -0.73 10.10 3.97
CA ASN A 113 -1.54 11.30 4.16
C ASN A 113 -1.40 12.28 2.98
N THR A 114 -2.39 13.16 2.82
CA THR A 114 -2.53 14.11 1.71
C THR A 114 -1.27 14.94 1.44
N HIS A 115 -0.62 15.45 2.48
CA HIS A 115 0.55 16.32 2.34
C HIS A 115 1.88 15.56 2.18
N SER A 116 1.86 14.23 2.21
CA SER A 116 3.05 13.38 2.05
C SER A 116 3.08 12.61 0.72
N CYS A 117 2.12 12.85 -0.19
CA CYS A 117 2.09 12.20 -1.50
C CYS A 117 3.40 12.39 -2.28
N GLY A 118 3.88 13.63 -2.39
CA GLY A 118 5.16 13.94 -3.06
C GLY A 118 6.37 13.29 -2.40
N VAL A 119 6.43 13.27 -1.06
CA VAL A 119 7.53 12.63 -0.31
C VAL A 119 7.54 11.12 -0.55
N THR A 120 6.37 10.50 -0.56
CA THR A 120 6.24 9.05 -0.72
C THR A 120 6.60 8.62 -2.14
N ARG A 121 6.17 9.40 -3.15
CA ARG A 121 6.61 9.27 -4.54
C ARG A 121 8.14 9.24 -4.66
N ASP A 122 8.81 10.25 -4.12
CA ASP A 122 10.27 10.39 -4.22
C ASP A 122 11.00 9.27 -3.45
N ALA A 123 10.47 8.89 -2.28
CA ALA A 123 11.00 7.80 -1.48
C ALA A 123 10.85 6.44 -2.19
N THR A 124 9.74 6.20 -2.89
CA THR A 124 9.52 4.99 -3.70
C THR A 124 10.56 4.89 -4.81
N LEU A 125 10.79 5.97 -5.57
CA LEU A 125 11.82 5.97 -6.62
C LEU A 125 13.22 5.76 -6.05
N ARG A 126 13.56 6.41 -4.94
CA ARG A 126 14.84 6.20 -4.25
C ARG A 126 15.01 4.75 -3.79
N TRP A 127 13.95 4.15 -3.25
CA TRP A 127 13.97 2.76 -2.83
C TRP A 127 14.11 1.81 -4.02
N MET A 128 13.37 2.04 -5.10
CA MET A 128 13.50 1.28 -6.36
C MET A 128 14.93 1.34 -6.90
N HIS A 129 15.57 2.51 -6.90
CA HIS A 129 16.98 2.64 -7.32
C HIS A 129 17.93 1.80 -6.47
N LYS A 130 17.63 1.66 -5.16
CA LYS A 130 18.45 0.85 -4.25
C LYS A 130 18.24 -0.65 -4.47
N VAL A 131 17.01 -1.11 -4.71
CA VAL A 131 16.69 -2.55 -4.76
C VAL A 131 16.73 -3.14 -6.17
N LEU A 132 16.50 -2.32 -7.19
CA LEU A 132 16.54 -2.65 -8.61
C LEU A 132 17.12 -1.48 -9.42
N PRO A 133 18.44 -1.21 -9.34
CA PRO A 133 19.05 -0.04 -10.00
C PRO A 133 18.75 0.04 -11.50
N ALA A 134 18.89 -1.09 -12.21
CA ALA A 134 18.67 -1.17 -13.65
C ALA A 134 17.23 -0.80 -14.07
N ALA A 135 16.24 -0.96 -13.18
CA ALA A 135 14.84 -0.67 -13.49
C ALA A 135 14.57 0.83 -13.73
N LEU A 136 15.38 1.71 -13.13
CA LEU A 136 15.26 3.16 -13.32
C LEU A 136 16.24 3.70 -14.36
N ASP A 137 17.34 2.99 -14.61
CA ASP A 137 18.31 3.38 -15.64
C ASP A 137 17.75 3.16 -17.06
N THR A 138 16.89 2.15 -17.24
CA THR A 138 16.25 1.84 -18.53
C THR A 138 14.77 2.20 -18.59
N GLY A 139 14.18 2.64 -17.47
CA GLY A 139 12.75 2.91 -17.34
C GLY A 139 12.47 4.38 -17.06
N TRP A 140 11.38 4.90 -17.60
CA TRP A 140 10.86 6.21 -17.21
C TRP A 140 10.33 6.11 -15.78
N GLY A 141 10.99 6.80 -14.84
CA GLY A 141 10.57 6.90 -13.44
C GLY A 141 9.36 7.83 -13.24
N LEU A 142 8.31 7.64 -14.04
CA LEU A 142 7.04 8.37 -13.94
C LEU A 142 6.14 7.61 -12.95
N PRO A 143 5.90 8.17 -11.75
CA PRO A 143 5.04 7.57 -10.74
C PRO A 143 3.60 8.06 -10.82
#